data_AF-A0A1T4S255-F1
#
_entry.id   AF-A0A1T4S255-F1
#
_cell.length_a   1.000
_cell.length_b   1.000
_cell.length_c   1.000
_cell.angle_alpha   90.00
_cell.angle_beta   90.00
_cell.angle_gamma   90.00
#
_symmetry.space_group_name_H-M   'P 1'
#
loop_
_entity.id
_entity.type
_entity.pdbx_description
1 polymer ?
#
loop_
_entity_poly.entity_id
_entity_poly.type
_entity_poly.pdbx_seq_one_letter_code
_entity_poly.pdbx_strand_id
1 'polypeptide(L)'
;MNDDCCYFLAVDFDEQTWLDDARAFIATCEKENIFTYLERSRSGDGGYVWIFFEDKIKAKVARDLGTLLLTKTLDARPEIKLASFDRFFPNQDYMPKGGLGNLIALPLQKKARERIIPFTLIRRHRMHTKTSGLFFQP
;
A
#
# COMPACT_ATOMS: atom_id res chain seq x y z
N MET A 1 -11.02 16.84 16.99
CA MET A 1 -9.79 16.03 17.00
C MET A 1 -9.66 15.53 15.58
N ASN A 2 -8.70 16.07 14.81
CA ASN A 2 -8.49 15.65 13.43
C ASN A 2 -7.68 14.37 13.49
N ASP A 3 -8.32 13.23 13.26
CA ASP A 3 -7.61 11.96 13.25
C ASP A 3 -6.77 11.89 11.97
N ASP A 4 -5.45 12.00 12.11
CA ASP A 4 -4.42 11.73 11.08
C ASP A 4 -4.35 10.23 10.75
N CYS A 5 -5.52 9.62 10.57
CA CYS A 5 -5.71 8.19 10.38
C CYS A 5 -6.26 7.90 8.99
N CYS A 6 -5.86 6.77 8.44
CA CYS A 6 -6.32 6.27 7.15
C CYS A 6 -6.75 4.80 7.23
N TYR A 7 -7.46 4.36 6.20
CA TYR A 7 -7.81 2.95 5.98
C TYR A 7 -6.95 2.32 4.88
N PHE A 8 -5.97 3.04 4.36
CA PHE A 8 -5.17 2.56 3.24
C PHE A 8 -3.76 3.14 3.22
N LEU A 9 -2.88 2.44 2.52
CA LEU A 9 -1.64 2.96 1.95
C LEU A 9 -1.72 2.79 0.43
N ALA A 10 -1.46 3.85 -0.32
CA ALA A 10 -1.23 3.76 -1.76
C ALA A 10 0.26 4.02 -2.03
N VAL A 11 0.86 3.18 -2.87
CA VAL A 11 2.23 3.33 -3.34
C VAL A 11 2.17 3.69 -4.81
N ASP A 12 2.63 4.89 -5.14
CA ASP A 12 2.62 5.44 -6.49
C ASP A 12 3.88 5.04 -7.24
N PHE A 13 3.69 4.42 -8.41
CA PHE A 13 4.74 4.08 -9.35
C PHE A 13 4.46 4.77 -10.69
N ASP A 14 5.41 5.56 -11.21
CA ASP A 14 5.28 6.29 -12.48
C ASP A 14 6.46 5.94 -13.42
N GLU A 15 6.35 6.31 -14.70
CA GLU A 15 7.36 6.10 -15.74
C GLU A 15 7.49 4.65 -16.29
N GLN A 16 8.43 4.44 -17.21
CA GLN A 16 8.51 3.25 -18.08
C GLN A 16 8.66 1.90 -17.36
N THR A 17 9.17 1.86 -16.12
CA THR A 17 9.38 0.61 -15.36
C THR A 17 8.34 0.36 -14.28
N TRP A 18 7.27 1.18 -14.21
CA TRP A 18 6.30 1.14 -13.11
C TRP A 18 5.72 -0.24 -12.83
N LEU A 19 5.44 -1.03 -13.87
CA LEU A 19 4.79 -2.33 -13.71
C LEU A 19 5.73 -3.37 -13.10
N ASP A 20 7.00 -3.36 -13.48
CA ASP A 20 7.98 -4.32 -12.99
C ASP A 20 8.39 -4.01 -11.55
N ASP A 21 8.56 -2.73 -11.23
CA ASP A 21 8.82 -2.25 -9.87
C ASP A 21 7.61 -2.50 -8.95
N ALA A 22 6.39 -2.22 -9.41
CA ALA A 22 5.16 -2.52 -8.68
C ALA A 22 4.99 -4.03 -8.42
N ARG A 23 5.33 -4.88 -9.40
CA ARG A 23 5.32 -6.34 -9.24
C ARG A 23 6.36 -6.83 -8.25
N ALA A 24 7.56 -6.23 -8.25
CA ALA A 24 8.58 -6.54 -7.27
C ALA A 24 8.11 -6.20 -5.85
N PHE A 25 7.49 -5.03 -5.68
CA PHE A 25 6.89 -4.61 -4.42
C PHE A 25 5.75 -5.54 -3.98
N ILE A 26 4.83 -5.91 -4.88
CA ILE A 26 3.74 -6.86 -4.60
C ILE A 26 4.29 -8.22 -4.16
N ALA A 27 5.33 -8.74 -4.82
CA ALA A 27 5.94 -10.00 -4.44
C ALA A 27 6.54 -9.95 -3.02
N THR A 28 7.08 -8.80 -2.61
CA THR A 28 7.51 -8.58 -1.23
C THR A 28 6.32 -8.55 -0.28
N CYS A 29 5.23 -7.85 -0.62
CA CYS A 29 4.01 -7.85 0.19
C CYS A 29 3.45 -9.26 0.38
N GLU A 30 3.42 -10.08 -0.68
CA GLU A 30 2.96 -11.48 -0.62
C GLU A 30 3.81 -12.32 0.35
N LYS A 31 5.14 -12.17 0.32
CA LYS A 31 6.04 -12.84 1.29
C LYS A 31 5.76 -12.43 2.73
N GLU A 32 5.34 -11.19 2.94
CA GLU A 32 4.97 -10.65 4.25
C GLU A 32 3.49 -10.91 4.61
N ASN A 33 2.76 -11.67 3.78
CA ASN A 33 1.33 -11.97 3.93
C ASN A 33 0.43 -10.71 3.95
N ILE A 34 0.80 -9.69 3.16
CA ILE A 34 0.06 -8.44 3.03
C ILE A 34 -0.70 -8.45 1.69
N PHE A 35 -2.01 -8.24 1.78
CA PHE A 35 -2.87 -8.12 0.62
C PHE A 35 -2.69 -6.77 -0.08
N THR A 36 -2.57 -6.83 -1.41
CA THR A 36 -2.42 -5.65 -2.26
C THR A 36 -3.39 -5.66 -3.42
N TYR A 37 -3.70 -4.48 -3.96
CA TYR A 37 -4.44 -4.31 -5.21
C TYR A 37 -3.65 -3.40 -6.15
N LEU A 38 -3.34 -3.89 -7.36
CA LEU A 38 -2.67 -3.10 -8.38
C LEU A 38 -3.71 -2.37 -9.24
N GLU A 39 -3.54 -1.06 -9.38
CA GLU A 39 -4.35 -0.21 -10.23
C GLU A 39 -3.47 0.53 -11.24
N ARG A 40 -3.83 0.50 -12.52
CA ARG A 40 -3.13 1.28 -13.53
C ARG A 40 -3.64 2.72 -13.56
N SER A 41 -2.74 3.69 -13.68
CA SER A 41 -3.08 5.10 -13.82
C SER A 41 -3.85 5.37 -15.12
N ARG A 42 -4.53 6.53 -15.19
CA ARG A 42 -5.31 6.91 -16.38
C ARG A 42 -4.46 7.16 -17.63
N SER A 43 -3.25 7.72 -17.47
CA SER A 43 -2.31 7.89 -18.59
C SER A 43 -1.83 6.53 -19.12
N GLY A 44 -1.77 5.55 -18.23
CA GLY A 44 -1.24 4.21 -18.52
C GLY A 44 0.26 4.10 -18.27
N ASP A 45 0.93 5.20 -18.00
CA ASP A 45 2.38 5.29 -17.77
C ASP A 45 2.76 5.18 -16.29
N GLY A 46 1.82 4.76 -15.45
CA GLY A 46 2.03 4.53 -14.02
C GLY A 46 0.93 3.67 -13.41
N GLY A 47 0.97 3.51 -12.10
CA GLY A 47 -0.02 2.77 -11.34
C GLY A 47 0.19 2.85 -9.83
N TYR A 48 -0.85 2.45 -9.10
CA TYR A 48 -0.87 2.43 -7.65
C TYR A 48 -0.92 0.99 -7.14
N VAL A 49 -0.10 0.67 -6.15
CA VAL A 49 -0.30 -0.50 -5.31
C VAL A 49 -1.02 -0.07 -4.04
N TRP A 50 -2.22 -0.61 -3.83
CA TRP A 50 -3.07 -0.31 -2.69
C TRP A 50 -2.98 -1.39 -1.63
N ILE A 51 -2.83 -0.99 -0.37
CA ILE A 51 -3.00 -1.83 0.83
C ILE A 51 -4.14 -1.24 1.64
N PHE A 52 -5.09 -2.08 2.07
CA PHE A 52 -6.24 -1.66 2.88
C PHE A 52 -6.17 -2.25 4.28
N PHE A 53 -6.55 -1.44 5.27
CA PHE A 53 -6.59 -1.82 6.68
C PHE A 53 -8.04 -2.00 7.14
N GLU A 54 -8.28 -2.99 7.99
CA GLU A 54 -9.62 -3.26 8.57
C GLU A 54 -10.07 -2.11 9.48
N ASP A 55 -9.13 -1.59 10.27
CA ASP A 55 -9.34 -0.45 11.17
C ASP A 55 -8.55 0.79 10.73
N LYS A 56 -8.96 1.96 11.24
CA LYS A 56 -8.20 3.19 11.07
C LYS A 56 -6.84 3.05 11.75
N ILE A 57 -5.77 3.28 11.00
CA ILE A 57 -4.41 3.40 11.54
C ILE A 57 -3.87 4.80 11.29
N LYS A 58 -2.87 5.23 12.06
CA LYS A 58 -2.20 6.50 11.80
C LYS A 58 -1.55 6.49 10.41
N ALA A 59 -1.69 7.59 9.67
CA ALA A 59 -1.07 7.81 8.36
C ALA A 59 0.44 7.56 8.39
N LYS A 60 1.11 8.00 9.46
CA LYS A 60 2.53 7.73 9.68
C LYS A 60 2.84 6.23 9.73
N VAL A 61 2.04 5.45 10.48
CA VAL A 61 2.24 3.99 10.61
C VAL A 61 2.05 3.31 9.26
N ALA A 62 1.08 3.76 8.45
CA ALA A 62 0.90 3.28 7.09
C ALA A 62 2.15 3.52 6.24
N ARG A 63 2.74 4.72 6.29
CA ARG A 63 3.97 5.04 5.54
C ARG A 63 5.22 4.33 6.07
N ASP A 64 5.32 4.12 7.37
CA ASP A 64 6.40 3.35 7.99
C ASP A 64 6.37 1.90 7.48
N LEU A 65 5.18 1.29 7.39
CA LEU A 65 4.98 -0.01 6.74
C LEU A 65 5.41 0.01 5.27
N GLY A 66 4.98 1.01 4.51
CA GLY A 66 5.38 1.17 3.11
C GLY A 66 6.89 1.24 2.93
N THR A 67 7.56 2.04 3.75
CA THR A 67 9.02 2.19 3.75
C THR A 67 9.72 0.87 4.03
N LEU A 68 9.27 0.14 5.06
CA LEU A 68 9.81 -1.18 5.38
C LEU A 68 9.67 -2.16 4.21
N LEU A 69 8.53 -2.16 3.52
CA LEU A 69 8.28 -3.02 2.36
C LEU A 69 9.15 -2.63 1.16
N LEU A 70 9.39 -1.33 0.92
CA LEU A 70 10.32 -0.88 -0.11
C LEU A 70 11.74 -1.36 0.20
N THR A 71 12.22 -1.18 1.44
CA THR A 71 13.55 -1.65 1.86
C THR A 71 13.68 -3.15 1.65
N LYS A 72 12.72 -3.95 2.13
CA LYS A 72 12.70 -5.40 1.91
C LYS A 72 12.69 -5.78 0.42
N THR A 73 12.05 -4.99 -0.42
CA THR A 73 12.03 -5.22 -1.88
C THR A 73 13.40 -5.01 -2.49
N LEU A 74 14.09 -3.93 -2.11
CA LEU A 74 15.46 -3.65 -2.55
C LEU A 74 16.45 -4.70 -2.04
N ASP A 75 16.29 -5.17 -0.79
CA ASP A 75 17.13 -6.22 -0.22
C ASP A 75 16.94 -7.57 -0.95
N ALA A 76 15.70 -7.89 -1.31
CA ALA A 76 15.35 -9.14 -1.99
C ALA A 76 15.70 -9.15 -3.49
N ARG A 77 15.83 -7.97 -4.11
CA ARG A 77 16.19 -7.79 -5.52
C ARG A 77 17.12 -6.60 -5.70
N PRO A 78 18.41 -6.72 -5.33
CA PRO A 78 19.38 -5.64 -5.43
C PRO A 78 19.58 -5.09 -6.85
N GLU A 79 19.22 -5.88 -7.87
CA GLU A 79 19.23 -5.51 -9.28
C GLU A 79 18.11 -4.53 -9.68
N ILE A 80 17.02 -4.47 -8.89
CA ILE A 80 15.91 -3.55 -9.09
C ILE A 80 16.18 -2.27 -8.31
N LYS A 81 16.02 -1.12 -8.97
CA LYS A 81 16.25 0.20 -8.38
C LYS A 81 14.98 0.82 -7.79
N LEU A 82 13.80 0.24 -8.07
CA LEU A 82 12.50 0.85 -7.82
C LEU A 82 12.45 2.30 -8.32
N ALA A 83 13.01 2.53 -9.52
CA ALA A 83 13.20 3.88 -10.06
C ALA A 83 11.87 4.59 -10.35
N SER A 84 10.81 3.81 -10.57
CA SER A 84 9.45 4.32 -10.76
C SER A 84 8.74 4.71 -9.47
N PHE A 85 9.25 4.36 -8.28
CA PHE A 85 8.60 4.76 -7.03
C PHE A 85 8.64 6.29 -6.87
N ASP A 86 7.46 6.91 -6.77
CA ASP A 86 7.32 8.36 -6.63
C ASP A 86 7.01 8.74 -5.17
N ARG A 87 5.91 8.20 -4.61
CA ARG A 87 5.45 8.59 -3.27
C ARG A 87 4.46 7.62 -2.63
N PHE A 88 4.24 7.82 -1.33
CA PHE A 88 3.15 7.19 -0.59
C PHE A 88 1.96 8.13 -0.41
N PHE A 89 0.77 7.55 -0.36
CA PHE A 89 -0.42 8.22 0.14
C PHE A 89 -1.08 7.46 1.29
N PRO A 90 -1.58 8.16 2.33
CA PRO A 90 -1.56 9.62 2.52
C PRO A 90 -0.14 10.18 2.70
N ASN A 91 0.18 11.32 2.08
CA ASN A 91 1.54 11.91 2.12
C ASN A 91 1.76 12.88 3.30
N GLN A 92 0.69 13.25 4.02
CA GLN A 92 0.71 14.21 5.13
C GLN A 92 0.62 13.45 6.45
N ASP A 93 1.46 13.84 7.41
CA ASP A 93 1.39 13.37 8.79
C ASP A 93 0.31 14.09 9.62
N TYR A 94 -0.07 15.29 9.18
CA TYR A 94 -0.96 16.18 9.92
C TYR A 94 -1.95 16.87 9.00
N MET A 95 -3.21 16.84 9.38
CA MET A 95 -4.30 17.55 8.71
C MET A 95 -4.63 18.88 9.39
N PRO A 96 -4.34 20.05 8.77
CA PRO A 96 -4.77 21.33 9.32
C PRO A 96 -6.31 21.41 9.35
N LYS A 97 -6.88 22.05 10.40
CA LYS A 97 -8.33 22.19 10.56
C LYS A 97 -8.95 22.85 9.31
N GLY A 98 -9.87 22.15 8.65
CA GLY A 98 -10.55 22.63 7.45
C GLY A 98 -9.84 22.34 6.12
N GLY A 99 -8.70 21.66 6.11
CA GLY A 99 -8.05 21.19 4.89
C GLY A 99 -8.72 19.94 4.32
N LEU A 100 -8.74 19.79 3.00
CA LEU A 100 -9.27 18.59 2.30
C LEU A 100 -8.32 17.38 2.34
N GLY A 101 -7.07 17.60 2.76
CA GLY A 101 -6.02 16.58 2.80
C GLY A 101 -5.50 16.23 1.42
N ASN A 102 -4.74 15.15 1.32
CA ASN A 102 -4.25 14.67 0.03
C ASN A 102 -5.37 13.99 -0.73
N LEU A 103 -5.85 14.69 -1.75
CA LEU A 103 -6.82 14.18 -2.70
C LEU A 103 -6.10 13.23 -3.67
N ILE A 104 -6.38 11.93 -3.57
CA ILE A 104 -6.10 11.00 -4.67
C ILE A 104 -7.37 10.95 -5.50
N ALA A 105 -7.27 11.25 -6.79
CA ALA A 105 -8.35 10.98 -7.72
C ALA A 105 -8.48 9.46 -7.87
N LEU A 106 -9.27 8.81 -7.01
CA LEU A 106 -9.62 7.40 -7.16
C LEU A 106 -10.33 7.22 -8.51
N PRO A 107 -9.75 6.48 -9.48
CA PRO A 107 -10.50 6.07 -10.64
C PRO A 107 -11.38 4.88 -10.23
N LEU A 108 -12.54 5.18 -9.63
CA LEU A 108 -13.68 4.25 -9.62
C LEU A 108 -14.27 4.07 -11.03
N GLN A 109 -13.43 4.00 -12.07
CA GLN A 109 -13.85 3.86 -13.45
C GLN A 109 -13.99 2.40 -13.84
N LYS A 110 -15.24 2.00 -14.11
CA LYS A 110 -15.65 0.67 -14.59
C LYS A 110 -14.77 0.09 -15.70
N LYS A 111 -14.32 0.92 -16.65
CA LYS A 111 -13.51 0.49 -17.81
C LYS A 111 -12.08 0.06 -17.49
N ALA A 112 -11.47 0.59 -16.41
CA ALA A 112 -10.13 0.18 -15.99
C ALA A 112 -10.16 -1.23 -15.35
N ARG A 113 -11.25 -1.57 -14.65
CA ARG A 113 -11.49 -2.91 -14.09
C ARG A 113 -11.66 -3.99 -15.16
N GLU A 114 -12.20 -3.64 -16.33
CA GLU A 114 -12.47 -4.58 -17.43
C GLU A 114 -11.19 -4.99 -18.20
N ARG A 115 -10.10 -4.20 -18.14
CA ARG A 115 -8.83 -4.52 -18.80
C ARG A 115 -7.81 -5.21 -17.88
N ILE A 116 -8.11 -5.34 -16.59
CA ILE A 116 -7.27 -6.05 -15.61
C ILE A 116 -7.87 -7.45 -15.44
N ILE A 117 -7.30 -8.44 -16.12
CA ILE A 117 -7.61 -9.87 -15.95
C ILE A 117 -6.63 -10.46 -14.92
N PRO A 118 -7.03 -11.41 -14.05
CA PRO A 118 -7.97 -11.32 -12.94
C PRO A 118 -7.27 -11.07 -11.59
N PHE A 119 -8.07 -10.57 -10.64
CA PHE A 119 -7.78 -10.41 -9.21
C PHE A 119 -7.14 -11.65 -8.56
N THR A 120 -5.96 -11.51 -7.96
CA THR A 120 -5.51 -12.40 -6.89
C THR A 120 -6.16 -11.96 -5.58
N LEU A 121 -7.46 -12.20 -5.44
CA LEU A 121 -8.13 -12.20 -4.13
C LEU A 121 -7.87 -13.57 -3.48
N ILE A 122 -6.66 -13.81 -2.96
CA ILE A 122 -6.38 -15.04 -2.22
C ILE A 122 -6.79 -14.85 -0.75
N ARG A 123 -8.00 -15.33 -0.43
CA ARG A 123 -8.49 -15.81 0.88
C ARG A 123 -8.32 -14.92 2.12
N ARG A 124 -9.48 -14.55 2.69
CA ARG A 124 -9.71 -14.23 4.11
C ARG A 124 -8.85 -15.11 5.03
N HIS A 125 -7.98 -14.48 5.81
CA HIS A 125 -7.65 -14.96 7.14
C HIS A 125 -7.75 -13.81 8.14
N ARG A 126 -8.64 -14.02 9.10
CA ARG A 126 -8.97 -13.15 10.21
C ARG A 126 -7.75 -13.12 11.13
N MET A 127 -7.01 -12.02 11.17
CA MET A 127 -5.99 -11.78 12.19
C MET A 127 -6.69 -11.53 13.53
N HIS A 128 -7.11 -12.62 14.19
CA HIS A 128 -7.45 -12.57 15.61
C HIS A 128 -6.13 -12.50 16.39
N THR A 129 -5.69 -11.29 16.73
CA THR A 129 -4.72 -11.11 17.81
C THR A 129 -5.44 -11.41 19.13
N LYS A 130 -5.34 -12.66 19.60
CA LYS A 130 -5.63 -12.96 21.00
C LYS A 130 -4.53 -12.37 21.87
N THR A 131 -4.81 -11.21 22.45
CA THR A 131 -4.14 -10.71 23.65
C THR A 131 -4.64 -11.51 24.87
N SER A 132 -3.77 -12.35 25.42
CA SER A 132 -3.84 -12.90 26.78
C SER A 132 -2.61 -13.79 26.93
N GLY A 133 -1.66 -13.62 27.84
CA GLY A 133 -1.44 -12.73 28.96
C GLY A 133 -0.18 -13.29 29.63
N LEU A 134 0.67 -12.44 30.20
CA LEU A 134 1.80 -12.83 31.05
C LEU A 134 1.36 -13.89 32.08
N PHE A 135 2.18 -14.91 32.33
CA PHE A 135 2.62 -15.28 33.68
C PHE A 135 3.93 -16.11 33.60
N PHE A 136 4.86 -15.73 34.48
CA PHE A 136 6.18 -16.33 34.72
C PHE A 136 6.08 -17.75 35.30
N GLN A 137 6.99 -18.63 34.85
CA GLN A 137 7.86 -19.61 35.56
C GLN A 137 7.44 -20.29 36.90
N PRO A 138 8.00 -21.48 37.25
CA PRO A 138 9.38 -21.96 37.00
C PRO A 138 9.53 -23.05 35.95
#